data_AF-A0A9X6YJB1-F1
#
_entry.id   AF-A0A9X6YJB1-F1
#
_cell.length_a   1.000
_cell.length_b   1.000
_cell.length_c   1.000
_cell.angle_alpha   90.00
_cell.angle_beta   90.00
_cell.angle_gamma   90.00
#
_symmetry.space_group_name_H-M   'P 1'
#
loop_
_entity.id
_entity.type
_entity.pdbx_description
1 polymer ?
#
loop_
_entity_poly.entity_id
_entity_poly.type
_entity_poly.pdbx_seq_one_letter_code
_entity_poly.pdbx_strand_id
1 'polypeptide(L)'
;MRNKLLQAILTIENMRENFVLNPERDFTRKRSISIPDVFQFVLGLEGKSLESELLEHYNFSKNVVSSSAMLQARRKLKLSAFETVFKSISSHLTREKTYRGYRLLAHDGT
;
A
#
# COMPACT_ATOMS: atom_id res chain seq x y z
N MET A 1 10.45 10.21 -4.16
CA MET A 1 10.05 8.89 -3.61
C MET A 1 8.55 8.66 -3.73
N ARG A 2 7.70 9.57 -3.23
CA ARG A 2 6.22 9.49 -3.29
C ARG A 2 5.64 9.19 -4.68
N ASN A 3 6.05 9.90 -5.72
CA ASN A 3 5.56 9.65 -7.09
C ASN A 3 5.87 8.23 -7.59
N LYS A 4 7.04 7.67 -7.22
CA LYS A 4 7.41 6.30 -7.62
C LYS A 4 6.58 5.25 -6.90
N LEU A 5 6.30 5.46 -5.61
CA LEU A 5 5.38 4.61 -4.84
C LEU A 5 3.99 4.61 -5.49
N LEU A 6 3.45 5.79 -5.84
CA LEU A 6 2.16 5.88 -6.52
C LEU A 6 2.16 5.15 -7.86
N GLN A 7 3.23 5.30 -8.67
CA GLN A 7 3.35 4.57 -9.94
C GLN A 7 3.39 3.04 -9.75
N ALA A 8 4.11 2.56 -8.72
CA ALA A 8 4.14 1.13 -8.40
C ALA A 8 2.76 0.60 -8.01
N ILE A 9 2.01 1.36 -7.20
CA ILE A 9 0.64 1.01 -6.80
C ILE A 9 -0.31 1.01 -8.00
N LEU A 10 -0.24 2.02 -8.88
CA LEU A 10 -1.05 2.08 -10.10
C LEU A 10 -0.72 0.93 -11.06
N THR A 11 0.53 0.47 -11.09
CA THR A 11 0.90 -0.73 -11.86
C THR A 11 0.21 -1.97 -11.30
N ILE A 12 0.13 -2.13 -9.97
CA ILE A 12 -0.65 -3.21 -9.35
C ILE A 12 -2.12 -3.12 -9.72
N GLU A 13 -2.70 -1.92 -9.70
CA GLU A 13 -4.11 -1.71 -10.06
C GLU A 13 -4.39 -2.07 -11.53
N ASN A 14 -3.51 -1.66 -12.45
CA ASN A 14 -3.63 -2.02 -13.87
C ASN A 14 -3.49 -3.52 -14.12
N MET A 15 -2.69 -4.21 -13.30
CA MET A 15 -2.48 -5.66 -13.38
C MET A 15 -3.26 -6.43 -12.29
N ARG A 16 -4.38 -5.87 -11.80
CA ARG A 16 -5.09 -6.35 -10.60
C ARG A 16 -5.36 -7.85 -10.60
N GLU A 17 -5.64 -8.44 -11.75
CA GLU A 17 -6.01 -9.86 -11.89
C GLU A 17 -4.92 -10.80 -11.37
N ASN A 18 -3.66 -10.38 -11.44
CA ASN A 18 -2.53 -11.14 -10.92
C ASN A 18 -2.42 -11.04 -9.38
N PHE A 19 -2.95 -9.97 -8.81
CA PHE A 19 -2.69 -9.52 -7.45
C PHE A 19 -3.90 -9.63 -6.50
N VAL A 20 -5.08 -9.94 -7.01
CA VAL A 20 -6.28 -10.20 -6.21
C VAL A 20 -6.53 -11.69 -6.04
N LEU A 21 -7.28 -12.08 -5.00
CA LEU A 21 -7.66 -13.47 -4.75
C LEU A 21 -8.67 -14.00 -5.77
N ASN A 22 -9.70 -13.21 -6.11
CA ASN A 22 -10.73 -13.60 -7.09
C ASN A 22 -10.77 -12.60 -8.26
N PRO A 23 -10.02 -12.81 -9.35
CA PRO A 23 -9.88 -11.85 -10.46
C PRO A 23 -11.18 -11.41 -11.10
N GLU A 24 -12.18 -12.30 -11.17
CA GLU A 24 -13.48 -12.01 -11.79
C GLU A 24 -14.39 -11.13 -10.92
N ARG A 25 -14.11 -11.00 -9.62
CA ARG A 25 -15.03 -10.36 -8.64
C ARG A 25 -14.38 -9.24 -7.85
N ASP A 26 -13.13 -9.42 -7.43
CA ASP A 26 -12.45 -8.50 -6.55
C ASP A 26 -11.98 -7.26 -7.32
N PHE A 27 -12.37 -6.08 -6.82
CA PHE A 27 -12.06 -4.78 -7.40
C PHE A 27 -12.52 -4.58 -8.86
N THR A 28 -13.43 -5.42 -9.38
CA THR A 28 -13.94 -5.29 -10.76
C THR A 28 -14.93 -4.14 -10.94
N ARG A 29 -15.68 -3.81 -9.87
CA ARG A 29 -16.64 -2.69 -9.85
C ARG A 29 -16.05 -1.47 -9.16
N LYS A 30 -16.44 -0.28 -9.62
CA LYS A 30 -16.14 0.99 -8.94
C LYS A 30 -16.85 1.01 -7.57
N ARG A 31 -16.07 0.89 -6.50
CA ARG A 31 -16.52 0.91 -5.09
C ARG A 31 -15.85 2.08 -4.36
N SER A 32 -16.25 2.32 -3.11
CA SER A 32 -15.67 3.34 -2.23
C SER A 32 -14.21 3.07 -1.81
N ILE A 33 -13.71 1.85 -2.02
CA ILE A 33 -12.34 1.45 -1.66
C ILE A 33 -11.69 0.83 -2.91
N SER A 34 -10.69 1.53 -3.45
CA SER A 34 -9.85 1.09 -4.55
C SER A 34 -8.58 0.37 -4.05
N ILE A 35 -7.82 -0.23 -4.97
CA ILE A 35 -6.51 -0.83 -4.61
C ILE A 35 -5.56 0.25 -4.07
N PRO A 36 -5.43 1.44 -4.71
CA PRO A 36 -4.65 2.53 -4.15
C PRO A 36 -5.04 2.94 -2.74
N ASP A 37 -6.34 3.01 -2.43
CA ASP A 37 -6.81 3.39 -1.08
C ASP A 37 -6.31 2.40 -0.03
N VAL A 38 -6.37 1.09 -0.32
CA VAL A 38 -5.86 0.05 0.58
C VAL A 38 -4.36 0.21 0.82
N PHE A 39 -3.57 0.44 -0.23
CA PHE A 39 -2.13 0.63 -0.09
C PHE A 39 -1.78 1.89 0.71
N GLN A 40 -2.44 3.02 0.41
CA GLN A 40 -2.22 4.27 1.13
C GLN A 40 -2.61 4.14 2.60
N PHE A 41 -3.73 3.48 2.90
CA PHE A 41 -4.14 3.20 4.27
C PHE A 41 -3.11 2.33 5.01
N VAL A 42 -2.72 1.18 4.44
CA VAL A 42 -1.77 0.25 5.09
C VAL A 42 -0.39 0.87 5.30
N LEU A 43 0.10 1.68 4.36
CA LEU A 43 1.39 2.34 4.47
C LEU A 43 1.37 3.55 5.41
N GLY A 44 0.18 4.08 5.72
CA GLY A 44 -0.04 5.22 6.61
C GLY A 44 -0.44 4.84 8.03
N LEU A 45 -0.40 3.56 8.40
CA LEU A 45 -0.66 3.14 9.78
C LEU A 45 0.47 3.63 10.70
N GLU A 46 0.10 4.23 11.82
CA GLU A 46 1.00 4.84 12.80
C GLU A 46 0.95 4.12 14.15
N GLY A 47 0.12 3.08 14.29
CA GLY A 47 -0.03 2.30 15.52
C GLY A 47 -1.16 2.79 16.44
N LYS A 48 -2.08 3.62 15.94
CA LYS A 48 -3.30 4.02 16.64
C LYS A 48 -4.38 2.95 16.44
N SER A 49 -5.59 3.17 16.99
CA SER A 49 -6.71 2.29 16.67
C SER A 49 -7.08 2.42 15.18
N LEU A 50 -7.55 1.32 14.59
CA LEU A 50 -7.95 1.29 13.18
C LEU A 50 -9.03 2.32 12.87
N GLU A 51 -9.98 2.52 13.79
CA GLU A 51 -11.03 3.52 13.66
C GLU A 51 -10.46 4.95 13.56
N SER A 52 -9.50 5.29 14.43
CA SER A 52 -8.85 6.60 14.44
C SER A 52 -8.02 6.81 13.18
N GLU A 53 -7.24 5.81 12.76
CA GLU A 53 -6.44 5.89 11.53
C GLU A 53 -7.32 6.02 10.28
N LEU A 54 -8.47 5.33 10.25
CA LEU A 54 -9.43 5.47 9.16
C LEU A 54 -10.06 6.86 9.11
N LEU A 55 -10.47 7.40 10.26
CA LEU A 55 -11.00 8.75 10.32
C LEU A 55 -10.01 9.77 9.76
N GLU A 56 -8.75 9.68 10.17
CA GLU A 56 -7.68 10.55 9.68
C GLU A 56 -7.40 10.34 8.18
N HIS A 57 -7.32 9.09 7.71
CA HIS A 57 -7.11 8.77 6.30
C HIS A 57 -8.17 9.41 5.39
N TYR A 58 -9.42 9.46 5.86
CA TYR A 58 -10.54 10.10 5.16
C TYR A 58 -10.75 11.58 5.53
N ASN A 59 -9.79 12.22 6.21
CA ASN A 59 -9.86 13.61 6.68
C ASN A 59 -11.16 13.94 7.43
N PHE A 60 -11.60 13.02 8.30
CA PHE A 60 -12.83 13.13 9.10
C PHE A 60 -14.10 13.38 8.25
N SER A 61 -14.11 12.92 7.00
CA SER A 61 -15.26 12.99 6.11
C SER A 61 -16.46 12.20 6.65
N LYS A 62 -17.68 12.62 6.32
CA LYS A 62 -18.90 11.84 6.63
C LYS A 62 -18.97 10.51 5.86
N ASN A 63 -18.17 10.34 4.81
CA ASN A 63 -18.16 9.16 3.95
C ASN A 63 -17.05 8.16 4.32
N VAL A 64 -16.58 8.16 5.58
CA VAL A 64 -15.60 7.17 6.08
C VAL A 64 -16.18 5.77 5.99
N VAL A 65 -15.38 4.82 5.48
CA VAL A 65 -15.74 3.40 5.44
C VAL A 65 -15.51 2.75 6.81
N SER A 66 -16.23 1.69 7.12
CA SER A 66 -16.01 0.96 8.36
C SER A 66 -14.65 0.25 8.38
N SER A 67 -14.09 0.03 9.58
CA SER A 67 -12.90 -0.80 9.80
C SER A 67 -13.03 -2.17 9.16
N SER A 68 -14.20 -2.79 9.29
CA SER A 68 -14.50 -4.09 8.66
C SER A 68 -14.45 -4.03 7.14
N ALA A 69 -14.99 -2.99 6.50
CA ALA A 69 -14.96 -2.83 5.06
C ALA A 69 -13.52 -2.66 4.54
N MET A 70 -12.69 -1.86 5.23
CA MET A 70 -11.29 -1.69 4.88
C MET A 70 -10.49 -2.99 5.04
N LEU A 71 -10.65 -3.71 6.16
CA LEU A 71 -9.99 -4.99 6.37
C LEU A 71 -10.44 -6.05 5.34
N GLN A 72 -11.71 -6.07 4.98
CA GLN A 72 -12.22 -6.93 3.92
C GLN A 72 -11.63 -6.56 2.55
N ALA A 73 -11.48 -5.28 2.24
CA ALA A 73 -10.81 -4.83 1.02
C ALA A 73 -9.34 -5.26 1.00
N ARG A 74 -8.60 -5.06 2.10
CA ARG A 74 -7.22 -5.55 2.26
C ARG A 74 -7.12 -7.06 2.02
N ARG A 75 -8.02 -7.85 2.61
CA ARG A 75 -8.01 -9.32 2.48
C ARG A 75 -8.16 -9.83 1.05
N LYS A 76 -8.67 -9.02 0.12
CA LYS A 76 -8.79 -9.39 -1.29
C LYS A 76 -7.47 -9.32 -2.04
N LEU A 77 -6.47 -8.63 -1.52
CA LEU A 77 -5.14 -8.54 -2.12
C LEU A 77 -4.25 -9.70 -1.66
N LYS A 78 -3.50 -10.27 -2.62
CA LYS A 78 -2.44 -11.24 -2.36
C LYS A 78 -1.23 -10.54 -1.73
N LEU A 79 -0.46 -11.29 -0.94
CA LEU A 79 0.81 -10.80 -0.38
C LEU A 79 1.79 -10.37 -1.48
N SER A 80 1.77 -11.05 -2.63
CA SER A 80 2.59 -10.72 -3.81
C SER A 80 2.39 -9.29 -4.33
N ALA A 81 1.22 -8.68 -4.09
CA ALA A 81 0.96 -7.29 -4.42
C ALA A 81 1.87 -6.35 -3.62
N PHE A 82 1.93 -6.57 -2.30
CA PHE A 82 2.77 -5.79 -1.38
C PHE A 82 4.25 -6.05 -1.63
N GLU A 83 4.63 -7.31 -1.87
CA GLU A 83 6.00 -7.64 -2.23
C GLU A 83 6.46 -6.93 -3.50
N THR A 84 5.60 -6.89 -4.53
CA THR A 84 5.93 -6.25 -5.81
C THR A 84 6.15 -4.74 -5.62
N VAL A 85 5.27 -4.07 -4.87
CA VAL A 85 5.45 -2.65 -4.54
C VAL A 85 6.74 -2.43 -3.74
N PHE A 86 7.01 -3.25 -2.73
CA PHE A 86 8.20 -3.14 -1.90
C PHE A 86 9.50 -3.38 -2.68
N LYS A 87 9.53 -4.41 -3.53
CA LYS A 87 10.67 -4.72 -4.42
C LYS A 87 10.88 -3.60 -5.43
N SER A 88 9.81 -3.08 -6.02
CA SER A 88 9.86 -1.94 -6.93
C SER A 88 10.50 -0.73 -6.24
N ILE A 89 10.06 -0.36 -5.04
CA ILE A 89 10.64 0.79 -4.33
C ILE A 89 12.09 0.51 -3.93
N SER A 90 12.36 -0.68 -3.39
CA SER A 90 13.70 -1.08 -2.93
C SER A 90 14.74 -1.03 -4.05
N SER A 91 14.39 -1.46 -5.26
CA SER A 91 15.31 -1.40 -6.42
C SER A 91 15.63 0.03 -6.86
N HIS A 92 14.73 0.98 -6.57
CA HIS A 92 15.00 2.39 -6.80
C HIS A 92 15.86 3.02 -5.70
N LEU A 93 15.82 2.47 -4.48
CA LEU A 93 16.65 2.90 -3.34
C LEU A 93 18.07 2.35 -3.40
N THR A 94 18.31 1.22 -4.07
CA THR A 94 19.63 0.59 -4.23
C THR A 94 20.64 1.39 -5.04
N ARG A 95 20.29 2.59 -5.51
CA ARG A 95 21.17 3.42 -6.35
C ARG A 95 22.13 4.30 -5.55
N GLU A 96 22.13 4.23 -4.21
CA GLU A 96 23.03 5.03 -3.37
C GLU A 96 24.24 4.25 -2.83
N LYS A 97 25.33 5.00 -2.67
CA LYS A 97 26.71 4.62 -2.43
C LYS A 97 26.88 3.45 -1.45
N THR A 98 27.67 2.45 -1.83
CA THR A 98 28.16 1.43 -0.91
C THR A 98 29.20 2.02 0.03
N TYR A 99 29.11 1.76 1.34
CA TYR A 99 30.19 2.05 2.29
C TYR A 99 31.09 0.83 2.39
N ARG A 100 32.33 0.91 1.90
CA ARG A 100 33.29 -0.22 1.90
C ARG A 100 32.72 -1.52 1.29
N GLY A 101 31.91 -1.41 0.24
CA GLY A 101 31.26 -2.56 -0.40
C GLY A 101 29.97 -3.05 0.27
N TYR A 102 29.60 -2.49 1.44
CA TYR A 102 28.36 -2.82 2.14
C TYR A 102 27.26 -1.80 1.85
N ARG A 103 26.02 -2.29 1.81
CA ARG A 103 24.82 -1.48 1.72
C ARG A 103 24.35 -1.12 3.12
N LEU A 104 24.42 0.15 3.47
CA LEU A 104 23.84 0.66 4.72
C LEU A 104 22.31 0.75 4.54
N LEU A 105 21.58 -0.02 5.35
CA LEU A 105 20.11 -0.10 5.30
C LEU A 105 19.42 0.62 6.45
N ALA A 106 20.15 0.85 7.54
CA ALA A 106 19.70 1.58 8.70
C ALA A 106 20.87 2.39 9.25
N HIS A 107 20.64 3.69 9.45
CA HIS A 107 21.33 4.45 10.48
C HIS A 107 20.22 4.69 11.49
N ASP A 108 20.14 3.84 12.52
CA ASP A 108 19.27 4.16 13.66
C ASP A 108 19.57 5.60 14.09
N GLY A 109 18.53 6.41 14.17
CA GLY A 109 18.65 7.84 14.43
C GLY A 109 19.03 8.05 15.90
N THR A 110 19.98 8.93 16.15
CA THR A 110 20.12 9.56 17.48
C THR A 110 18.97 10.53 17.70
#